data_AF-E0I936-F1
#
_entry.id   AF-E0I936-F1
#
_cell.length_a   1.000
_cell.length_b   1.000
_cell.length_c   1.000
_cell.angle_alpha   90.00
_cell.angle_beta   90.00
_cell.angle_gamma   90.00
#
_symmetry.space_group_name_H-M   'P 1'
#
loop_
_entity.id
_entity.type
_entity.pdbx_description
1 polymer ?
#
loop_
_entity_poly.entity_id
_entity_poly.type
_entity_poly.pdbx_seq_one_letter_code
_entity_poly.pdbx_strand_id
1 'polypeptide(L)'
;MRNKKRITTFLLALIMLMTMPIWTANAEAASGPSVFVNGVKVKYAQAPVVRDGATLVSAKETIESLGLSFTWDASNKRIIGSNGETTVTFVVGQLSATINGVTVFLNTAPAQVNGRTMVPLKPLLDTMGAVATTKPDLISIKTGDPKKTKFYTGLPLQITNSSIKNLGGNAVTVDYVQYSMYDGEIYTMDYTMTIAPGQKGGFENATNVPGFSIDVNGEDHTFLGRAIHSMSKQGEDTASRSYQYTDQTYLSDSFYTSLTNMWGKVLADYKKQLKQELVNNKNVPLQIQASNISYDTMGYPEANIRLKNLTEKKIVAFELSFSCFDAYGDPVKGGYPYTNRFYGKASDVVDWGDTYTFTWDLWSYSDTSKISNITIDKVAFSDGSVWKRKK
;
A
#
# COMPACT_ATOMS: atom_id res chain seq x y z
N MET A 1 6.49 -78.19 -45.03
CA MET A 1 5.67 -77.53 -46.08
C MET A 1 5.68 -76.03 -45.78
N ARG A 2 6.53 -75.23 -46.43
CA ARG A 2 6.37 -74.53 -47.72
C ARG A 2 5.39 -73.33 -47.69
N ASN A 3 5.98 -72.13 -47.59
CA ASN A 3 5.59 -70.81 -48.15
C ASN A 3 4.28 -70.15 -47.62
N LYS A 4 4.15 -68.82 -47.49
CA LYS A 4 4.60 -67.72 -48.37
C LYS A 4 4.78 -66.39 -47.61
N LYS A 5 5.73 -65.58 -48.09
CA LYS A 5 5.90 -64.14 -47.81
C LYS A 5 4.64 -63.35 -48.20
N ARG A 6 4.37 -62.23 -47.50
CA ARG A 6 4.18 -60.90 -48.12
C ARG A 6 4.12 -59.77 -47.07
N ILE A 7 5.00 -58.81 -47.31
CA ILE A 7 5.13 -57.47 -46.74
C ILE A 7 3.88 -56.66 -47.06
N THR A 8 3.32 -55.94 -46.07
CA THR A 8 2.67 -54.64 -46.30
C THR A 8 2.45 -53.88 -44.98
N THR A 9 3.15 -52.75 -44.85
CA THR A 9 2.64 -51.48 -44.32
C THR A 9 2.41 -51.34 -42.81
N PHE A 10 3.47 -51.03 -42.06
CA PHE A 10 3.38 -50.21 -40.82
C PHE A 10 4.63 -49.32 -40.69
N LEU A 11 4.96 -48.58 -41.76
CA LEU A 11 6.00 -47.56 -41.76
C LEU A 11 5.38 -46.20 -42.13
N LEU A 12 4.35 -45.77 -41.40
CA LEU A 12 3.74 -44.45 -41.57
C LEU A 12 3.11 -43.88 -40.29
N ALA A 13 3.66 -44.21 -39.12
CA ALA A 13 3.18 -43.72 -37.82
C ALA A 13 4.30 -43.16 -36.91
N LEU A 14 5.50 -42.88 -37.45
CA LEU A 14 6.66 -42.39 -36.68
C LEU A 14 7.26 -41.08 -37.23
N ILE A 15 6.54 -40.33 -38.06
CA ILE A 15 6.99 -39.01 -38.60
C ILE A 15 6.03 -37.87 -38.21
N MET A 16 5.02 -38.12 -37.38
CA MET A 16 4.00 -37.11 -37.02
C MET A 16 4.01 -36.71 -35.54
N LEU A 17 5.19 -36.75 -34.89
CA LEU A 17 5.33 -36.41 -33.45
C LEU A 17 6.59 -35.59 -33.12
N MET A 18 7.14 -34.85 -34.10
CA MET A 18 8.31 -34.00 -33.88
C MET A 18 8.29 -32.71 -34.73
N THR A 19 7.22 -31.93 -34.63
CA THR A 19 7.27 -30.49 -34.90
C THR A 19 6.36 -29.76 -33.92
N MET A 20 6.72 -29.79 -32.64
CA MET A 20 6.26 -28.71 -31.75
C MET A 20 6.95 -27.44 -32.25
N PRO A 21 6.24 -26.42 -32.74
CA PRO A 21 6.88 -25.15 -32.98
C PRO A 21 7.47 -24.70 -31.65
N ILE A 22 8.78 -24.50 -31.61
CA ILE A 22 9.41 -23.74 -30.54
C ILE A 22 8.74 -22.38 -30.62
N TRP A 23 7.77 -22.14 -29.74
CA TRP A 23 7.22 -20.83 -29.52
C TRP A 23 8.36 -20.03 -28.90
N THR A 24 9.19 -19.44 -29.76
CA THR A 24 10.00 -18.31 -29.36
C THR A 24 8.99 -17.25 -28.99
N ALA A 25 8.70 -17.11 -27.70
CA ALA A 25 8.07 -15.92 -27.19
C ALA A 25 8.97 -14.77 -27.64
N ASN A 26 8.60 -14.09 -28.72
CA ASN A 26 9.16 -12.80 -29.04
C ASN A 26 8.81 -11.94 -27.84
N ALA A 27 9.83 -11.65 -27.02
CA ALA A 27 9.72 -10.59 -26.04
C ALA A 27 9.42 -9.33 -26.85
N GLU A 28 8.13 -8.97 -26.89
CA GLU A 28 7.68 -7.71 -27.47
C GLU A 28 8.51 -6.63 -26.80
N ALA A 29 9.36 -5.95 -27.59
CA ALA A 29 10.18 -4.88 -27.07
C ALA A 29 9.24 -3.88 -26.42
N ALA A 30 9.37 -3.70 -25.10
CA ALA A 30 8.53 -2.79 -24.35
C ALA A 30 8.58 -1.42 -25.04
N SER A 31 7.49 -1.02 -25.68
CA SER A 31 7.41 0.20 -26.48
C SER A 31 7.41 1.40 -25.53
N GLY A 32 8.57 2.00 -25.32
CA GLY A 32 8.75 3.19 -24.49
C GLY A 32 10.12 3.83 -24.75
N PRO A 33 10.38 5.02 -24.18
CA PRO A 33 11.58 5.78 -24.47
C PRO A 33 12.84 5.02 -24.03
N SER A 34 13.89 5.10 -24.83
CA SER A 34 15.22 4.59 -24.46
C SER A 34 15.80 5.46 -23.34
N VAL A 35 16.36 4.84 -22.32
CA VAL A 35 16.97 5.55 -21.19
C VAL A 35 18.49 5.49 -21.26
N PHE A 36 19.14 6.63 -21.07
CA PHE A 36 20.58 6.76 -20.96
C PHE A 36 20.94 7.42 -19.64
N VAL A 37 21.95 6.89 -18.94
CA VAL A 37 22.51 7.50 -17.73
C VAL A 37 23.98 7.77 -18.01
N ASN A 38 24.39 9.04 -17.92
CA ASN A 38 25.75 9.49 -18.24
C ASN A 38 26.24 9.02 -19.62
N GLY A 39 25.34 9.02 -20.61
CA GLY A 39 25.63 8.56 -21.97
C GLY A 39 25.59 7.04 -22.17
N VAL A 40 25.41 6.25 -21.12
CA VAL A 40 25.32 4.78 -21.19
C VAL A 40 23.86 4.35 -21.28
N LYS A 41 23.53 3.55 -22.31
CA LYS A 41 22.16 3.01 -22.48
C LYS A 41 21.86 1.99 -21.39
N VAL A 42 20.79 2.21 -20.64
CA VAL A 42 20.31 1.28 -19.62
C VAL A 42 19.33 0.30 -20.25
N LYS A 43 19.49 -0.99 -19.96
CA LYS A 43 18.59 -2.05 -20.43
C LYS A 43 17.43 -2.20 -19.46
N TYR A 44 16.24 -1.80 -19.89
CA TYR A 44 15.03 -1.92 -19.08
C TYR A 44 14.28 -3.22 -19.41
N ALA A 45 13.92 -3.98 -18.37
CA ALA A 45 13.00 -5.10 -18.53
C ALA A 45 11.56 -4.64 -18.78
N GLN A 46 11.18 -3.48 -18.22
CA GLN A 46 9.91 -2.80 -18.48
C GLN A 46 10.25 -1.35 -18.86
N ALA A 47 9.90 -0.95 -20.08
CA ALA A 47 10.16 0.41 -20.54
C ALA A 47 9.46 1.45 -19.67
N PRO A 48 10.02 2.68 -19.57
CA PRO A 48 9.38 3.77 -18.86
C PRO A 48 7.96 4.03 -19.38
N VAL A 49 7.07 4.44 -18.47
CA VAL A 49 5.69 4.77 -18.78
C VAL A 49 5.33 6.14 -18.21
N VAL A 50 4.53 6.91 -18.92
CA VAL A 50 3.99 8.17 -18.39
C VAL A 50 2.60 7.91 -17.82
N ARG A 51 2.38 8.30 -16.56
CA ARG A 51 1.08 8.21 -15.88
C ARG A 51 0.88 9.47 -15.04
N ASP A 52 -0.29 10.09 -15.16
CA ASP A 52 -0.68 11.29 -14.40
C ASP A 52 0.38 12.41 -14.41
N GLY A 53 1.03 12.60 -15.56
CA GLY A 53 2.08 13.60 -15.75
C GLY A 53 3.45 13.23 -15.17
N ALA A 54 3.61 12.07 -14.54
CA ALA A 54 4.90 11.56 -14.06
C ALA A 54 5.48 10.50 -15.00
N THR A 55 6.78 10.55 -15.22
CA THR A 55 7.52 9.45 -15.86
C THR A 55 7.88 8.41 -14.80
N LEU A 56 7.31 7.22 -14.93
CA LEU A 56 7.63 6.06 -14.11
C LEU A 56 8.70 5.22 -14.82
N VAL A 57 9.73 4.86 -14.08
CA VAL A 57 10.87 4.06 -14.56
C VAL A 57 10.99 2.80 -13.71
N SER A 58 11.52 1.72 -14.28
CA SER A 58 11.79 0.50 -13.50
C SER A 58 12.78 0.78 -12.39
N ALA A 59 12.38 0.49 -11.15
CA ALA A 59 13.10 0.92 -9.96
C ALA A 59 14.50 0.31 -9.90
N LYS A 60 14.61 -1.00 -10.12
CA LYS A 60 15.88 -1.73 -10.04
C LYS A 60 16.91 -1.17 -11.02
N GLU A 61 16.59 -1.21 -12.31
CA GLU A 61 17.48 -0.82 -13.38
C GLU A 61 17.91 0.65 -13.26
N THR A 62 16.98 1.54 -12.89
CA THR A 62 17.30 2.97 -12.71
C THR A 62 18.20 3.19 -11.48
N ILE A 63 17.85 2.64 -10.32
CA ILE A 63 18.62 2.81 -9.07
C ILE A 63 20.04 2.28 -9.25
N GLU A 64 20.20 1.09 -9.82
CA GLU A 64 21.52 0.50 -10.10
C GLU A 64 22.33 1.35 -11.09
N SER A 65 21.69 1.85 -12.17
CA SER A 65 22.36 2.71 -13.16
C SER A 65 22.80 4.07 -12.61
N LEU A 66 22.16 4.55 -11.53
CA LEU A 66 22.54 5.76 -10.81
C LEU A 66 23.67 5.50 -9.79
N GLY A 67 24.17 4.27 -9.66
CA GLY A 67 25.24 3.91 -8.73
C GLY A 67 24.75 3.65 -7.31
N LEU A 68 23.46 3.36 -7.13
CA LEU A 68 22.87 2.96 -5.85
C LEU A 68 22.62 1.44 -5.84
N SER A 69 22.74 0.81 -4.68
CA SER A 69 22.25 -0.55 -4.46
C SER A 69 20.72 -0.55 -4.41
N PHE A 70 20.10 -1.55 -5.04
CA PHE A 70 18.66 -1.78 -5.00
C PHE A 70 18.30 -2.86 -3.98
N THR A 71 17.35 -2.57 -3.10
CA THR A 71 16.75 -3.55 -2.19
C THR A 71 15.23 -3.52 -2.30
N TRP A 72 14.61 -4.70 -2.42
CA TRP A 72 13.16 -4.88 -2.37
C TRP A 72 12.77 -5.56 -1.06
N ASP A 73 11.98 -4.87 -0.25
CA ASP A 73 11.37 -5.36 0.97
C ASP A 73 9.92 -5.75 0.66
N ALA A 74 9.71 -7.05 0.44
CA ALA A 74 8.43 -7.58 -0.01
C ALA A 74 7.32 -7.46 1.05
N SER A 75 7.65 -7.62 2.34
CA SER A 75 6.65 -7.56 3.41
C SER A 75 6.06 -6.16 3.55
N ASN A 76 6.89 -5.13 3.39
CA ASN A 76 6.45 -3.73 3.45
C ASN A 76 6.16 -3.12 2.07
N LYS A 77 6.28 -3.91 0.99
CA LYS A 77 6.19 -3.45 -0.42
C LYS A 77 7.06 -2.21 -0.69
N ARG A 78 8.27 -2.22 -0.15
CA ARG A 78 9.16 -1.07 -0.07
C ARG A 78 10.40 -1.24 -0.95
N ILE A 79 10.74 -0.21 -1.70
CA ILE A 79 12.00 -0.09 -2.44
C ILE A 79 12.96 0.75 -1.62
N ILE A 80 14.22 0.33 -1.54
CA ILE A 80 15.31 1.10 -0.96
C ILE A 80 16.44 1.17 -2.00
N GLY A 81 16.76 2.39 -2.43
CA GLY A 81 17.95 2.69 -3.21
C GLY A 81 18.99 3.33 -2.29
N SER A 82 20.21 2.79 -2.19
CA SER A 82 21.22 3.41 -1.32
C SER A 82 22.68 3.15 -1.72
N ASN A 83 23.58 4.08 -1.41
CA ASN A 83 25.04 3.89 -1.53
C ASN A 83 25.80 4.29 -0.26
N GLY A 84 25.19 4.03 0.91
CA GLY A 84 25.68 4.50 2.21
C GLY A 84 24.86 5.70 2.67
N GLU A 85 25.46 6.90 2.63
CA GLU A 85 24.85 8.13 3.14
C GLU A 85 23.71 8.68 2.25
N THR A 86 23.63 8.23 0.99
CA THR A 86 22.51 8.56 0.12
C THR A 86 21.51 7.42 0.13
N THR A 87 20.27 7.71 0.49
CA THR A 87 19.17 6.76 0.56
C THR A 87 17.90 7.37 -0.01
N VAL A 88 17.20 6.62 -0.86
CA VAL A 88 15.86 6.93 -1.33
C VAL A 88 14.95 5.73 -1.09
N THR A 89 13.77 5.97 -0.54
CA THR A 89 12.78 4.92 -0.29
C THR A 89 11.44 5.24 -0.91
N PHE A 90 10.79 4.20 -1.43
CA PHE A 90 9.45 4.26 -1.99
C PHE A 90 8.61 3.13 -1.41
N VAL A 91 7.30 3.34 -1.29
CA VAL A 91 6.36 2.27 -0.95
C VAL A 91 5.33 2.16 -2.06
N VAL A 92 5.11 0.93 -2.55
CA VAL A 92 4.15 0.70 -3.64
C VAL A 92 2.75 1.12 -3.21
N GLY A 93 2.08 1.90 -4.05
CA GLY A 93 0.75 2.45 -3.81
C GLY A 93 0.73 3.72 -2.97
N GLN A 94 1.87 4.22 -2.47
CA GLN A 94 1.93 5.43 -1.66
C GLN A 94 2.31 6.66 -2.48
N LEU A 95 1.67 7.79 -2.20
CA LEU A 95 1.93 9.09 -2.85
C LEU A 95 3.04 9.88 -2.13
N SER A 96 3.97 9.17 -1.49
CA SER A 96 5.13 9.75 -0.84
C SER A 96 6.36 8.86 -1.07
N ALA A 97 7.52 9.50 -1.08
CA ALA A 97 8.82 8.88 -1.01
C ALA A 97 9.64 9.56 0.08
N THR A 98 10.81 9.02 0.38
CA THR A 98 11.72 9.61 1.37
C THR A 98 13.13 9.68 0.78
N ILE A 99 13.80 10.81 0.94
CA ILE A 99 15.20 11.03 0.53
C ILE A 99 15.98 11.41 1.80
N ASN A 100 16.92 10.56 2.22
CA ASN A 100 17.70 10.73 3.46
C ASN A 100 16.85 11.08 4.69
N GLY A 101 15.69 10.42 4.84
CA GLY A 101 14.74 10.67 5.93
C GLY A 101 13.71 11.76 5.66
N VAL A 102 13.91 12.61 4.64
CA VAL A 102 12.98 13.70 4.30
C VAL A 102 11.87 13.22 3.37
N THR A 103 10.61 13.43 3.76
CA THR A 103 9.42 13.14 2.96
C THR A 103 9.35 14.03 1.73
N VAL A 104 9.05 13.40 0.58
CA VAL A 104 8.69 14.09 -0.66
C VAL A 104 7.37 13.54 -1.20
N PHE A 105 6.41 14.42 -1.48
CA PHE A 105 5.12 14.03 -2.04
C PHE A 105 5.20 13.75 -3.53
N LEU A 106 4.44 12.76 -3.98
CA LEU A 106 4.43 12.27 -5.36
C LEU A 106 3.09 12.59 -6.01
N ASN A 107 3.13 12.92 -7.30
CA ASN A 107 1.92 13.04 -8.10
C ASN A 107 1.33 11.69 -8.49
N THR A 108 2.18 10.67 -8.61
CA THR A 108 1.83 9.32 -9.04
C THR A 108 2.54 8.33 -8.13
N ALA A 109 1.80 7.37 -7.59
CA ALA A 109 2.36 6.38 -6.68
C ALA A 109 3.25 5.38 -7.44
N PRO A 110 4.30 4.83 -6.80
CA PRO A 110 4.99 3.66 -7.31
C PRO A 110 4.01 2.51 -7.51
N ALA A 111 4.15 1.75 -8.60
CA ALA A 111 3.19 0.73 -8.99
C ALA A 111 3.88 -0.49 -9.60
N GLN A 112 3.24 -1.66 -9.50
CA GLN A 112 3.66 -2.82 -10.27
C GLN A 112 3.07 -2.76 -11.68
N VAL A 113 3.90 -2.94 -12.70
CA VAL A 113 3.51 -3.00 -14.12
C VAL A 113 4.25 -4.17 -14.75
N ASN A 114 3.51 -5.14 -15.30
CA ASN A 114 4.07 -6.32 -15.96
C ASN A 114 5.14 -7.05 -15.12
N GLY A 115 4.89 -7.22 -13.82
CA GLY A 115 5.84 -7.88 -12.89
C GLY A 115 7.07 -7.03 -12.52
N ARG A 116 7.09 -5.74 -12.87
CA ARG A 116 8.16 -4.80 -12.50
C ARG A 116 7.65 -3.66 -11.65
N THR A 117 8.42 -3.31 -10.63
CA THR A 117 8.12 -2.17 -9.77
C THR A 117 8.61 -0.90 -10.44
N MET A 118 7.66 0.00 -10.74
CA MET A 118 7.89 1.28 -11.40
C MET A 118 7.80 2.39 -10.36
N VAL A 119 8.77 3.31 -10.36
CA VAL A 119 8.83 4.47 -9.43
C VAL A 119 8.90 5.77 -10.22
N PRO A 120 8.38 6.89 -9.68
CA PRO A 120 8.58 8.20 -10.29
C PRO A 120 10.07 8.53 -10.42
N LEU A 121 10.49 9.00 -11.60
CA LEU A 121 11.88 9.33 -11.87
C LEU A 121 12.39 10.50 -11.01
N LYS A 122 11.53 11.50 -10.75
CA LYS A 122 11.94 12.77 -10.12
C LYS A 122 12.63 12.61 -8.75
N PRO A 123 12.11 11.86 -7.76
CA PRO A 123 12.82 11.68 -6.50
C PRO A 123 14.19 11.00 -6.64
N LEU A 124 14.36 10.10 -7.62
CA LEU A 124 15.68 9.51 -7.92
C LEU A 124 16.67 10.57 -8.42
N LEU A 125 16.20 11.50 -9.26
CA LEU A 125 17.02 12.61 -9.74
C LEU A 125 17.39 13.56 -8.59
N ASP A 126 16.40 13.94 -7.79
CA ASP A 126 16.55 14.85 -6.65
C ASP A 126 17.54 14.26 -5.62
N THR A 127 17.49 12.94 -5.40
CA THR A 127 18.43 12.19 -4.54
C THR A 127 19.88 12.30 -5.02
N MET A 128 20.09 12.23 -6.34
CA MET A 128 21.43 12.20 -6.95
C MET A 128 21.93 13.58 -7.39
N GLY A 129 21.17 14.65 -7.15
CA GLY A 129 21.42 15.97 -7.75
C GLY A 129 21.44 15.92 -9.28
N ALA A 130 20.78 14.93 -9.87
CA ALA A 130 20.82 14.63 -11.29
C ALA A 130 19.79 15.47 -12.07
N VAL A 131 20.01 15.60 -13.36
CA VAL A 131 19.08 16.24 -14.29
C VAL A 131 18.71 15.28 -15.41
N ALA A 132 17.47 15.36 -15.88
CA ALA A 132 16.99 14.55 -16.99
C ALA A 132 16.47 15.43 -18.12
N THR A 133 16.80 15.06 -19.36
CA THR A 133 16.17 15.57 -20.57
C THR A 133 15.24 14.49 -21.12
N THR A 134 13.96 14.81 -21.27
CA THR A 134 12.94 13.89 -21.76
C THR A 134 12.44 14.32 -23.14
N LYS A 135 12.35 13.35 -24.06
CA LYS A 135 11.73 13.42 -25.39
C LYS A 135 10.83 12.19 -25.56
N PRO A 136 9.92 12.15 -26.55
CA PRO A 136 8.98 11.03 -26.71
C PRO A 136 9.63 9.63 -26.73
N ASP A 137 10.83 9.53 -27.30
CA ASP A 137 11.58 8.29 -27.51
C ASP A 137 12.87 8.19 -26.69
N LEU A 138 13.19 9.21 -25.89
CA LEU A 138 14.47 9.32 -25.19
C LEU A 138 14.34 9.94 -23.79
N ILE A 139 14.96 9.31 -22.80
CA ILE A 139 15.25 9.89 -21.49
C ILE A 139 16.76 9.88 -21.30
N SER A 140 17.39 11.05 -21.19
CA SER A 140 18.82 11.18 -20.93
C SER A 140 19.05 11.79 -19.55
N ILE A 141 19.64 11.03 -18.65
CA ILE A 141 19.94 11.41 -17.27
C ILE A 141 21.44 11.72 -17.15
N LYS A 142 21.77 12.85 -16.54
CA LYS A 142 23.13 13.21 -16.16
C LYS A 142 23.19 13.29 -14.63
N THR A 143 23.98 12.43 -14.00
CA THR A 143 24.12 12.41 -12.54
C THR A 143 24.82 13.67 -12.03
N GLY A 144 24.41 14.16 -10.87
CA GLY A 144 25.08 15.23 -10.16
C GLY A 144 25.90 14.70 -8.99
N ASP A 145 26.17 15.59 -8.03
CA ASP A 145 26.81 15.26 -6.76
C ASP A 145 25.74 15.22 -5.66
N PRO A 146 25.43 14.04 -5.10
CA PRO A 146 24.48 13.90 -3.99
C PRO A 146 24.80 14.81 -2.80
N LYS A 147 26.09 15.12 -2.57
CA LYS A 147 26.56 15.96 -1.45
C LYS A 147 26.19 17.43 -1.59
N LYS A 148 25.80 17.86 -2.80
CA LYS A 148 25.31 19.22 -3.08
C LYS A 148 23.79 19.33 -3.01
N THR A 149 23.09 18.23 -2.77
CA THR A 149 21.64 18.25 -2.65
C THR A 149 21.23 18.82 -1.31
N LYS A 150 20.05 19.43 -1.27
CA LYS A 150 19.39 19.91 -0.04
C LYS A 150 19.04 18.80 0.97
N PHE A 151 19.10 17.52 0.53
CA PHE A 151 18.82 16.35 1.36
C PHE A 151 20.08 15.73 1.96
N TYR A 152 21.27 16.22 1.61
CA TYR A 152 22.51 15.68 2.14
C TYR A 152 22.70 16.06 3.60
N THR A 153 22.81 15.06 4.48
CA THR A 153 23.01 15.29 5.92
C THR A 153 24.45 15.62 6.26
N GLY A 154 25.42 15.15 5.47
CA GLY A 154 26.84 15.24 5.83
C GLY A 154 27.25 14.36 7.02
N LEU A 155 26.40 13.41 7.40
CA LEU A 155 26.60 12.51 8.52
C LEU A 155 26.76 11.07 7.99
N PRO A 156 27.59 10.21 8.62
CA PRO A 156 27.80 8.83 8.21
C PRO A 156 26.61 7.93 8.62
N LEU A 157 25.42 8.26 8.11
CA LEU A 157 24.15 7.65 8.44
C LEU A 157 23.42 7.22 7.18
N GLN A 158 22.90 6.00 7.20
CA GLN A 158 21.89 5.57 6.22
C GLN A 158 20.50 5.78 6.85
N ILE A 159 19.69 6.64 6.25
CA ILE A 159 18.42 7.09 6.83
C ILE A 159 17.25 6.71 5.92
N THR A 160 16.28 6.04 6.51
CA THR A 160 14.97 5.72 5.91
C THR A 160 13.88 6.40 6.73
N ASN A 161 12.61 6.32 6.33
CA ASN A 161 11.52 6.90 7.15
C ASN A 161 11.33 6.20 8.52
N SER A 162 11.65 4.91 8.60
CA SER A 162 11.41 4.06 9.79
C SER A 162 12.65 3.80 10.64
N SER A 163 13.84 4.10 10.13
CA SER A 163 15.08 3.67 10.76
C SER A 163 16.31 4.40 10.28
N ILE A 164 17.36 4.30 11.09
CA ILE A 164 18.68 4.89 10.89
C ILE A 164 19.76 3.83 11.16
N LYS A 165 20.80 3.80 10.33
CA LYS A 165 21.95 2.92 10.51
C LYS A 165 23.23 3.73 10.59
N ASN A 166 24.05 3.42 11.59
CA ASN A 166 25.36 4.02 11.77
C ASN A 166 26.37 3.36 10.81
N LEU A 167 26.93 4.14 9.90
CA LEU A 167 27.93 3.69 8.93
C LEU A 167 29.36 3.96 9.41
N GLY A 168 29.52 4.69 10.51
CA GLY A 168 30.82 5.03 11.11
C GLY A 168 31.40 3.90 11.96
N GLY A 169 32.67 4.08 12.34
CA GLY A 169 33.42 3.13 13.18
C GLY A 169 33.25 3.31 14.68
N ASN A 170 32.48 4.31 15.13
CA ASN A 170 32.28 4.61 16.56
C ASN A 170 30.78 4.65 16.87
N ALA A 171 30.41 4.37 18.12
CA ALA A 171 29.06 4.61 18.59
C ALA A 171 28.72 6.10 18.46
N VAL A 172 27.48 6.38 18.08
CA VAL A 172 26.99 7.75 17.88
C VAL A 172 25.66 7.92 18.59
N THR A 173 25.45 9.11 19.14
CA THR A 173 24.13 9.56 19.60
C THR A 173 23.55 10.44 18.51
N VAL A 174 22.30 10.20 18.12
CA VAL A 174 21.62 10.95 17.05
C VAL A 174 20.42 11.64 17.63
N ASP A 175 20.38 12.96 17.48
CA ASP A 175 19.23 13.78 17.85
C ASP A 175 18.40 14.06 16.60
N TYR A 176 17.10 13.87 16.71
CA TYR A 176 16.17 14.02 15.60
C TYR A 176 14.83 14.58 16.05
N VAL A 177 14.17 15.28 15.13
CA VAL A 177 12.87 15.90 15.36
C VAL A 177 11.83 15.14 14.57
N GLN A 178 10.72 14.81 15.23
CA GLN A 178 9.51 14.29 14.59
C GLN A 178 8.51 15.43 14.38
N TYR A 179 7.94 15.49 13.18
CA TYR A 179 6.87 16.42 12.83
C TYR A 179 5.57 15.64 12.72
N SER A 180 4.54 16.13 13.39
CA SER A 180 3.22 15.53 13.41
C SER A 180 2.14 16.61 13.38
N MET A 181 0.91 16.24 13.06
CA MET A 181 -0.23 17.14 13.09
C MET A 181 -1.27 16.63 14.07
N TYR A 182 -1.76 17.53 14.92
CA TYR A 182 -2.82 17.26 15.88
C TYR A 182 -3.72 18.48 15.96
N ASP A 183 -5.03 18.26 15.93
CA ASP A 183 -6.05 19.32 15.93
C ASP A 183 -5.79 20.48 14.93
N GLY A 184 -5.26 20.16 13.74
CA GLY A 184 -4.96 21.13 12.69
C GLY A 184 -3.66 21.92 12.86
N GLU A 185 -2.92 21.72 13.96
CA GLU A 185 -1.64 22.37 14.22
C GLU A 185 -0.46 21.39 14.05
N ILE A 186 0.73 21.92 13.74
CA ILE A 186 1.95 21.12 13.63
C ILE A 186 2.65 21.06 14.99
N TYR A 187 2.98 19.84 15.41
CA TYR A 187 3.72 19.54 16.63
C TYR A 187 5.07 18.94 16.28
N THR A 188 6.09 19.41 16.98
CA THR A 188 7.45 18.85 16.94
C THR A 188 7.78 18.17 18.24
N MET A 189 8.44 17.01 18.16
CA MET A 189 8.95 16.31 19.33
C MET A 189 10.38 15.87 19.08
N ASP A 190 11.25 16.20 20.03
CA ASP A 190 12.67 15.86 20.01
C ASP A 190 12.89 14.48 20.59
N TYR A 191 13.80 13.75 19.95
CA TYR A 191 14.20 12.42 20.33
C TYR A 191 15.69 12.26 20.20
N THR A 192 16.22 11.30 20.95
CA THR A 192 17.62 10.92 20.88
C THR A 192 17.75 9.40 20.88
N MET A 193 18.75 8.88 20.15
CA MET A 193 19.07 7.47 20.19
C MET A 193 20.57 7.22 20.06
N THR A 194 21.08 6.21 20.77
CA THR A 194 22.46 5.75 20.62
C THR A 194 22.54 4.54 19.70
N ILE A 195 23.43 4.57 18.72
CA ILE A 195 23.60 3.51 17.73
C ILE A 195 25.06 3.07 17.66
N ALA A 196 25.32 1.80 17.98
CA ALA A 196 26.64 1.20 17.87
C ALA A 196 27.13 1.14 16.40
N PRO A 197 28.45 1.04 16.16
CA PRO A 197 29.03 0.95 14.82
C PRO A 197 28.38 -0.15 13.97
N GLY A 198 27.97 0.18 12.75
CA GLY A 198 27.34 -0.77 11.82
C GLY A 198 25.92 -1.22 12.19
N GLN A 199 25.42 -0.85 13.38
CA GLN A 199 24.10 -1.22 13.86
C GLN A 199 23.01 -0.26 13.36
N LYS A 200 21.77 -0.72 13.51
CA LYS A 200 20.56 -0.04 13.06
C LYS A 200 19.66 0.25 14.26
N GLY A 201 19.18 1.48 14.37
CA GLY A 201 18.12 1.89 15.29
C GLY A 201 16.78 2.09 14.55
N GLY A 202 15.67 1.73 15.19
CA GLY A 202 14.34 2.10 14.75
C GLY A 202 13.95 3.45 15.35
N PHE A 203 13.23 4.28 14.60
CA PHE A 203 12.68 5.51 15.17
C PHE A 203 11.51 5.20 16.11
N GLU A 204 11.35 6.03 17.14
CA GLU A 204 10.08 6.08 17.87
C GLU A 204 8.94 6.38 16.90
N ASN A 205 7.81 5.72 17.09
CA ASN A 205 6.65 5.78 16.19
C ASN A 205 7.01 5.46 14.71
N ALA A 206 7.93 4.52 14.48
CA ALA A 206 8.40 4.17 13.14
C ALA A 206 7.22 3.79 12.22
N THR A 207 6.95 4.67 11.24
CA THR A 207 6.04 4.41 10.13
C THR A 207 6.79 4.54 8.82
N ASN A 208 6.32 3.81 7.81
CA ASN A 208 6.88 3.89 6.46
C ASN A 208 6.27 5.05 5.66
N VAL A 209 5.14 5.61 6.09
CA VAL A 209 4.34 6.51 5.26
C VAL A 209 3.82 7.70 6.07
N PRO A 210 4.09 8.94 5.63
CA PRO A 210 3.39 10.16 6.08
C PRO A 210 1.88 10.03 5.99
N GLY A 211 1.18 10.57 6.97
CA GLY A 211 -0.28 10.58 7.06
C GLY A 211 -0.89 9.49 7.96
N PHE A 212 -0.10 8.50 8.38
CA PHE A 212 -0.62 7.48 9.30
C PHE A 212 -0.76 8.04 10.71
N SER A 213 -1.78 7.56 11.44
CA SER A 213 -1.91 7.87 12.87
C SER A 213 -0.73 7.29 13.64
N ILE A 214 -0.22 8.06 14.59
CA ILE A 214 0.80 7.69 15.55
C ILE A 214 0.35 8.13 16.94
N ASP A 215 0.52 7.27 17.94
CA ASP A 215 0.26 7.61 19.33
C ASP A 215 1.41 8.49 19.86
N VAL A 216 1.08 9.70 20.27
CA VAL A 216 2.01 10.62 20.94
C VAL A 216 1.45 10.88 22.32
N ASN A 217 2.00 10.19 23.33
CA ASN A 217 1.59 10.32 24.73
C ASN A 217 0.09 10.04 24.98
N GLY A 218 -0.50 9.08 24.27
CA GLY A 218 -1.92 8.73 24.39
C GLY A 218 -2.86 9.54 23.49
N GLU A 219 -2.33 10.43 22.65
CA GLU A 219 -3.10 11.19 21.66
C GLU A 219 -2.76 10.72 20.23
N ASP A 220 -3.79 10.63 19.37
CA ASP A 220 -3.64 10.24 17.97
C ASP A 220 -3.19 11.44 17.12
N HIS A 221 -1.92 11.42 16.71
CA HIS A 221 -1.35 12.42 15.82
C HIS A 221 -1.20 11.87 14.39
N THR A 222 -1.29 12.74 13.39
CA THR A 222 -0.95 12.40 12.00
C THR A 222 0.55 12.60 11.77
N PHE A 223 1.30 11.54 11.47
CA PHE A 223 2.73 11.63 11.20
C PHE A 223 3.05 12.40 9.90
N LEU A 224 3.97 13.36 9.92
CA LEU A 224 4.37 14.13 8.73
C LEU A 224 5.74 13.73 8.19
N GLY A 225 6.69 13.49 9.10
CA GLY A 225 8.07 13.23 8.72
C GLY A 225 9.02 13.34 9.91
N ARG A 226 10.31 13.10 9.64
CA ARG A 226 11.41 13.31 10.61
C ARG A 226 12.56 14.06 9.95
N ALA A 227 13.33 14.75 10.77
CA ALA A 227 14.58 15.39 10.39
C ALA A 227 15.69 14.99 11.37
N ILE A 228 16.86 14.62 10.87
CA ILE A 228 18.04 14.49 11.72
C ILE A 228 18.54 15.90 12.03
N HIS A 229 18.63 16.23 13.32
CA HIS A 229 19.15 17.50 13.81
C HIS A 229 20.67 17.45 13.86
N SER A 230 21.21 16.50 14.61
CA SER A 230 22.64 16.39 14.91
C SER A 230 23.05 14.95 15.20
N MET A 231 24.36 14.74 15.21
CA MET A 231 24.99 13.53 15.71
C MET A 231 26.11 13.92 16.67
N SER A 232 26.12 13.33 17.85
CA SER A 232 27.24 13.37 18.79
C SER A 232 28.11 12.13 18.67
N LYS A 233 29.42 12.32 18.62
CA LYS A 233 30.42 11.25 18.64
C LYS A 233 31.50 11.62 19.65
N GLN A 234 31.65 10.81 20.71
CA GLN A 234 32.66 11.04 21.76
C GLN A 234 32.62 12.47 22.37
N GLY A 235 31.42 13.07 22.45
CA GLY A 235 31.23 14.42 22.98
C GLY A 235 31.42 15.55 21.96
N GLU A 236 31.73 15.24 20.70
CA GLU A 236 31.74 16.21 19.61
C GLU A 236 30.44 16.15 18.82
N ASP A 237 29.72 17.27 18.76
CA ASP A 237 28.46 17.38 18.05
C ASP A 237 28.66 17.90 16.61
N THR A 238 28.07 17.19 15.66
CA THR A 238 28.02 17.57 14.25
C THR A 238 26.58 17.76 13.81
N ALA A 239 26.22 18.98 13.40
CA ALA A 239 24.90 19.28 12.87
C ALA A 239 24.68 18.64 11.49
N SER A 240 23.46 18.17 11.25
CA SER A 240 23.03 17.71 9.93
C SER A 240 22.90 18.90 8.98
N ARG A 241 23.55 18.82 7.83
CA ARG A 241 23.54 19.87 6.79
C ARG A 241 22.18 20.07 6.15
N SER A 242 21.30 19.07 6.20
CA SER A 242 19.94 19.16 5.66
C SER A 242 18.93 19.66 6.69
N TYR A 243 19.29 19.80 7.98
CA TYR A 243 18.34 20.08 9.05
C TYR A 243 17.54 21.36 8.81
N GLN A 244 18.22 22.51 8.63
CA GLN A 244 17.55 23.80 8.41
C GLN A 244 16.61 23.78 7.21
N TYR A 245 17.04 23.17 6.09
CA TYR A 245 16.19 23.02 4.91
C TYR A 245 14.96 22.15 5.19
N THR A 246 15.16 21.05 5.93
CA THR A 246 14.11 20.09 6.25
C THR A 246 13.08 20.69 7.20
N ASP A 247 13.55 21.37 8.24
CA ASP A 247 12.75 22.07 9.23
C ASP A 247 11.87 23.14 8.57
N GLN A 248 12.49 24.02 7.76
CA GLN A 248 11.74 25.01 6.96
C GLN A 248 10.74 24.35 6.01
N THR A 249 11.07 23.20 5.43
CA THR A 249 10.16 22.49 4.51
C THR A 249 8.94 22.00 5.27
N TYR A 250 9.10 21.26 6.37
CA TYR A 250 7.98 20.68 7.11
C TYR A 250 7.08 21.72 7.78
N LEU A 251 7.65 22.85 8.19
CA LEU A 251 6.90 23.95 8.80
C LEU A 251 6.31 24.92 7.76
N SER A 252 6.49 24.68 6.46
CA SER A 252 5.96 25.57 5.42
C SER A 252 4.50 25.28 5.06
N ASP A 253 3.76 26.34 4.73
CA ASP A 253 2.42 26.26 4.12
C ASP A 253 2.42 25.40 2.85
N SER A 254 3.52 25.42 2.09
CA SER A 254 3.67 24.64 0.86
C SER A 254 3.68 23.14 1.11
N PHE A 255 4.26 22.69 2.21
CA PHE A 255 4.27 21.30 2.61
C PHE A 255 2.88 20.88 3.07
N TYR A 256 2.22 21.69 3.91
CA TYR A 256 0.84 21.44 4.33
C TYR A 256 -0.12 21.36 3.14
N THR A 257 -0.01 22.30 2.19
CA THR A 257 -0.79 22.31 0.94
C THR A 257 -0.52 21.04 0.11
N SER A 258 0.73 20.58 0.06
CA SER A 258 1.07 19.35 -0.67
C SER A 258 0.50 18.10 0.00
N LEU A 259 0.52 18.05 1.33
CA LEU A 259 -0.05 16.97 2.13
C LEU A 259 -1.58 16.91 1.96
N THR A 260 -2.28 18.03 2.08
CA THR A 260 -3.75 18.07 1.89
C THR A 260 -4.16 17.70 0.48
N ASN A 261 -3.41 18.13 -0.54
CA ASN A 261 -3.62 17.73 -1.92
C ASN A 261 -3.39 16.21 -2.13
N MET A 262 -2.35 15.65 -1.52
CA MET A 262 -2.11 14.20 -1.54
C MET A 262 -3.31 13.45 -0.95
N TRP A 263 -3.79 13.86 0.21
CA TRP A 263 -4.93 13.24 0.86
C TRP A 263 -6.22 13.38 0.09
N GLY A 264 -6.46 14.53 -0.54
CA GLY A 264 -7.59 14.72 -1.45
C GLY A 264 -7.58 13.70 -2.60
N LYS A 265 -6.40 13.39 -3.17
CA LYS A 265 -6.26 12.35 -4.19
C LYS A 265 -6.55 10.95 -3.65
N VAL A 266 -5.95 10.60 -2.51
CA VAL A 266 -6.20 9.29 -1.85
C VAL A 266 -7.68 9.10 -1.56
N LEU A 267 -8.34 10.13 -1.03
CA LEU A 267 -9.77 10.12 -0.74
C LEU A 267 -10.62 9.97 -2.00
N ALA A 268 -10.30 10.70 -3.07
CA ALA A 268 -11.00 10.60 -4.34
C ALA A 268 -10.89 9.20 -4.97
N ASP A 269 -9.69 8.61 -4.95
CA ASP A 269 -9.45 7.26 -5.44
C ASP A 269 -10.20 6.21 -4.60
N TYR A 270 -10.21 6.36 -3.28
CA TYR A 270 -10.97 5.47 -2.40
C TYR A 270 -12.47 5.54 -2.67
N LYS A 271 -13.04 6.74 -2.83
CA LYS A 271 -14.45 6.93 -3.21
C LYS A 271 -14.78 6.27 -4.55
N LYS A 272 -13.89 6.38 -5.54
CA LYS A 272 -14.03 5.72 -6.85
C LYS A 272 -14.04 4.20 -6.71
N GLN A 273 -13.16 3.64 -5.88
CA GLN A 273 -13.14 2.20 -5.57
C GLN A 273 -14.44 1.77 -4.89
N LEU A 274 -14.88 2.51 -3.88
CA LEU A 274 -16.11 2.24 -3.14
C LEU A 274 -17.34 2.21 -4.07
N LYS A 275 -17.42 3.18 -5.00
CA LYS A 275 -18.47 3.21 -6.03
C LYS A 275 -18.43 1.98 -6.95
N GLN A 276 -17.24 1.53 -7.34
CA GLN A 276 -17.10 0.31 -8.15
C GLN A 276 -17.51 -0.93 -7.37
N GLU A 277 -17.12 -1.04 -6.09
CA GLU A 277 -17.56 -2.11 -5.20
C GLU A 277 -19.09 -2.11 -5.04
N LEU A 278 -19.72 -0.94 -4.90
CA LEU A 278 -21.18 -0.82 -4.81
C LEU A 278 -21.88 -1.37 -6.06
N VAL A 279 -21.36 -1.04 -7.24
CA VAL A 279 -21.87 -1.59 -8.52
C VAL A 279 -21.69 -3.10 -8.56
N ASN A 280 -20.52 -3.62 -8.19
CA ASN A 280 -20.24 -5.06 -8.12
C ASN A 280 -21.14 -5.76 -7.10
N ASN A 281 -21.53 -5.07 -6.03
CA ASN A 281 -22.50 -5.50 -5.02
C ASN A 281 -23.96 -5.23 -5.44
N LYS A 282 -24.23 -5.11 -6.75
CA LYS A 282 -25.59 -4.93 -7.32
C LYS A 282 -26.34 -3.72 -6.73
N ASN A 283 -25.60 -2.67 -6.36
CA ASN A 283 -26.11 -1.46 -5.71
C ASN A 283 -26.80 -1.71 -4.35
N VAL A 284 -26.44 -2.79 -3.65
CA VAL A 284 -26.80 -2.98 -2.25
C VAL A 284 -25.80 -2.19 -1.39
N PRO A 285 -26.25 -1.24 -0.54
CA PRO A 285 -25.35 -0.36 0.22
C PRO A 285 -24.40 -1.07 1.16
N LEU A 286 -24.83 -2.19 1.76
CA LEU A 286 -24.03 -2.99 2.66
C LEU A 286 -23.56 -4.27 1.97
N GLN A 287 -22.26 -4.49 1.97
CA GLN A 287 -21.66 -5.72 1.50
C GLN A 287 -21.48 -6.71 2.65
N ILE A 288 -21.94 -7.93 2.46
CA ILE A 288 -21.67 -9.03 3.38
C ILE A 288 -20.26 -9.54 3.08
N GLN A 289 -19.33 -9.36 4.02
CA GLN A 289 -17.93 -9.78 3.87
C GLN A 289 -17.66 -11.16 4.45
N ALA A 290 -18.26 -11.45 5.61
CA ALA A 290 -18.11 -12.72 6.30
C ALA A 290 -19.30 -12.95 7.23
N SER A 291 -19.52 -14.21 7.58
CA SER A 291 -20.48 -14.59 8.62
C SER A 291 -20.03 -15.84 9.36
N ASN A 292 -20.29 -15.92 10.65
CA ASN A 292 -20.05 -17.12 11.47
C ASN A 292 -21.10 -17.23 12.58
N ILE A 293 -21.14 -18.40 13.24
CA ILE A 293 -21.91 -18.63 14.46
C ILE A 293 -20.94 -18.67 15.65
N SER A 294 -21.21 -17.86 16.68
CA SER A 294 -20.66 -18.02 18.04
C SER A 294 -21.74 -18.53 18.98
N TYR A 295 -21.37 -18.75 20.25
CA TYR A 295 -22.29 -19.10 21.31
C TYR A 295 -22.03 -18.17 22.50
N ASP A 296 -23.11 -17.68 23.11
CA ASP A 296 -23.04 -16.87 24.31
C ASP A 296 -22.65 -17.71 25.55
N THR A 297 -22.56 -17.07 26.72
CA THR A 297 -22.19 -17.74 27.97
C THR A 297 -23.21 -18.77 28.45
N MET A 298 -24.45 -18.71 27.94
CA MET A 298 -25.51 -19.68 28.23
C MET A 298 -25.60 -20.78 27.16
N GLY A 299 -24.76 -20.73 26.12
CA GLY A 299 -24.72 -21.69 25.02
C GLY A 299 -25.73 -21.43 23.91
N TYR A 300 -26.39 -20.26 23.88
CA TYR A 300 -27.26 -19.91 22.78
C TYR A 300 -26.46 -19.45 21.56
N PRO A 301 -26.85 -19.86 20.34
CA PRO A 301 -26.15 -19.43 19.14
C PRO A 301 -26.34 -17.95 18.86
N GLU A 302 -25.30 -17.33 18.30
CA GLU A 302 -25.26 -15.93 17.88
C GLU A 302 -24.78 -15.86 16.43
N ALA A 303 -25.48 -15.12 15.58
CA ALA A 303 -25.05 -14.86 14.21
C ALA A 303 -24.16 -13.61 14.16
N ASN A 304 -22.87 -13.78 13.87
CA ASN A 304 -21.94 -12.68 13.61
C ASN A 304 -21.84 -12.41 12.11
N ILE A 305 -22.23 -11.23 11.65
CA ILE A 305 -22.16 -10.85 10.24
C ILE A 305 -21.32 -9.59 10.09
N ARG A 306 -20.22 -9.71 9.33
CA ARG A 306 -19.32 -8.62 9.00
C ARG A 306 -19.83 -7.89 7.76
N LEU A 307 -20.16 -6.62 7.92
CA LEU A 307 -20.78 -5.77 6.90
C LEU A 307 -19.89 -4.56 6.61
N LYS A 308 -19.66 -4.27 5.33
CA LYS A 308 -18.98 -3.04 4.86
C LYS A 308 -19.97 -2.08 4.23
N ASN A 309 -19.91 -0.80 4.61
CA ASN A 309 -20.67 0.27 3.96
C ASN A 309 -19.99 0.71 2.66
N LEU A 310 -20.63 0.42 1.53
CA LEU A 310 -20.14 0.76 0.18
C LEU A 310 -20.62 2.12 -0.33
N THR A 311 -21.16 2.97 0.54
CA THR A 311 -21.65 4.29 0.17
C THR A 311 -20.82 5.39 0.78
N GLU A 312 -20.86 6.58 0.19
CA GLU A 312 -20.28 7.81 0.78
C GLU A 312 -21.18 8.43 1.87
N LYS A 313 -22.22 7.71 2.30
CA LYS A 313 -23.17 8.17 3.32
C LYS A 313 -23.00 7.35 4.58
N LYS A 314 -23.12 8.01 5.72
CA LYS A 314 -23.25 7.36 7.01
C LYS A 314 -24.57 6.59 7.07
N ILE A 315 -24.51 5.31 7.41
CA ILE A 315 -25.69 4.47 7.68
C ILE A 315 -26.01 4.61 9.17
N VAL A 316 -27.30 4.72 9.49
CA VAL A 316 -27.78 4.87 10.87
C VAL A 316 -28.70 3.73 11.32
N ALA A 317 -29.22 2.95 10.37
CA ALA A 317 -29.97 1.73 10.65
C ALA A 317 -30.05 0.84 9.40
N PHE A 318 -30.23 -0.45 9.59
CA PHE A 318 -30.53 -1.38 8.50
C PHE A 318 -31.39 -2.55 8.98
N GLU A 319 -32.06 -3.19 8.03
CA GLU A 319 -32.79 -4.45 8.22
C GLU A 319 -32.15 -5.50 7.31
N LEU A 320 -32.00 -6.71 7.82
CA LEU A 320 -31.52 -7.85 7.06
C LEU A 320 -32.30 -9.12 7.40
N SER A 321 -32.09 -10.16 6.61
CA SER A 321 -32.59 -11.49 6.94
C SER A 321 -31.60 -12.58 6.52
N PHE A 322 -31.69 -13.75 7.13
CA PHE A 322 -30.88 -14.92 6.78
C PHE A 322 -31.61 -16.22 7.15
N SER A 323 -31.13 -17.34 6.61
CA SER A 323 -31.70 -18.67 6.85
C SER A 323 -30.83 -19.45 7.83
N CYS A 324 -31.46 -20.11 8.80
CA CYS A 324 -30.81 -20.87 9.87
C CYS A 324 -30.83 -22.37 9.59
N PHE A 325 -29.72 -23.05 9.88
CA PHE A 325 -29.53 -24.49 9.70
C PHE A 325 -28.74 -25.10 10.85
N ASP A 326 -29.03 -26.37 11.15
CA ASP A 326 -28.30 -27.15 12.15
C ASP A 326 -27.00 -27.73 11.59
N ALA A 327 -26.32 -28.57 12.37
CA ALA A 327 -25.05 -29.19 11.98
C ALA A 327 -25.19 -30.23 10.86
N TYR A 328 -26.39 -30.78 10.67
CA TYR A 328 -26.71 -31.72 9.58
C TYR A 328 -27.08 -30.97 8.28
N GLY A 329 -27.36 -29.67 8.38
CA GLY A 329 -27.82 -28.84 7.28
C GLY A 329 -29.34 -28.77 7.17
N ASP A 330 -30.07 -29.26 8.16
CA ASP A 330 -31.52 -29.19 8.20
C ASP A 330 -32.01 -27.80 8.66
N PRO A 331 -33.13 -27.30 8.12
CA PRO A 331 -33.66 -25.98 8.49
C PRO A 331 -34.06 -25.91 9.97
N VAL A 332 -33.40 -25.02 10.74
CA VAL A 332 -33.79 -24.72 12.12
C VAL A 332 -34.92 -23.71 12.07
N LYS A 333 -36.11 -24.13 12.48
CA LYS A 333 -37.29 -23.26 12.50
C LYS A 333 -37.38 -22.52 13.82
N GLY A 334 -37.56 -21.21 13.72
CA GLY A 334 -37.75 -20.35 14.87
C GLY A 334 -39.06 -20.59 15.59
N GLY A 335 -39.31 -19.80 16.64
CA GLY A 335 -40.66 -19.56 17.14
C GLY A 335 -41.60 -19.00 16.06
N TYR A 336 -42.88 -18.80 16.40
CA TYR A 336 -43.89 -18.28 15.47
C TYR A 336 -43.32 -17.13 14.60
N PRO A 337 -43.37 -17.21 13.25
CA PRO A 337 -44.24 -18.04 12.42
C PRO A 337 -43.67 -19.42 12.01
N TYR A 338 -42.72 -20.00 12.75
CA TYR A 338 -42.16 -21.35 12.50
C TYR A 338 -41.45 -21.48 11.14
N THR A 339 -40.71 -20.43 10.77
CA THR A 339 -39.88 -20.43 9.56
C THR A 339 -38.41 -20.56 9.95
N ASN A 340 -37.55 -21.02 9.04
CA ASN A 340 -36.11 -20.98 9.24
C ASN A 340 -35.49 -19.63 8.85
N ARG A 341 -36.32 -18.59 8.65
CA ARG A 341 -35.88 -17.27 8.19
C ARG A 341 -35.87 -16.29 9.37
N PHE A 342 -34.68 -15.88 9.76
CA PHE A 342 -34.47 -14.83 10.74
C PHE A 342 -34.56 -13.45 10.09
N TYR A 343 -35.11 -12.47 10.82
CA TYR A 343 -35.18 -11.07 10.42
C TYR A 343 -34.54 -10.21 11.50
N GLY A 344 -33.46 -9.51 11.14
CA GLY A 344 -32.69 -8.66 12.04
C GLY A 344 -32.87 -7.19 11.70
N LYS A 345 -32.80 -6.34 12.72
CA LYS A 345 -32.70 -4.89 12.60
C LYS A 345 -31.55 -4.40 13.47
N ALA A 346 -30.76 -3.48 12.96
CA ALA A 346 -29.75 -2.75 13.73
C ALA A 346 -29.99 -1.24 13.58
N SER A 347 -29.70 -0.50 14.66
CA SER A 347 -29.82 0.96 14.73
C SER A 347 -28.49 1.55 15.18
N ASP A 348 -27.45 1.25 14.41
CA ASP A 348 -26.07 1.65 14.69
C ASP A 348 -25.48 2.46 13.55
N VAL A 349 -24.48 3.27 13.91
CA VAL A 349 -23.73 4.08 12.97
C VAL A 349 -22.68 3.21 12.28
N VAL A 350 -22.77 3.14 10.96
CA VAL A 350 -21.69 2.66 10.11
C VAL A 350 -21.22 3.80 9.23
N ASP A 351 -20.03 4.31 9.54
CA ASP A 351 -19.41 5.36 8.74
C ASP A 351 -19.11 4.87 7.31
N TRP A 352 -18.88 5.83 6.41
CA TRP A 352 -18.74 5.54 5.00
C TRP A 352 -17.45 4.75 4.73
N GLY A 353 -17.52 3.66 3.97
CA GLY A 353 -16.36 2.79 3.72
C GLY A 353 -16.00 1.85 4.89
N ASP A 354 -16.54 2.08 6.09
CA ASP A 354 -16.20 1.29 7.27
C ASP A 354 -16.83 -0.09 7.28
N THR A 355 -16.28 -0.95 8.13
CA THR A 355 -16.69 -2.34 8.28
C THR A 355 -16.88 -2.69 9.75
N TYR A 356 -18.05 -3.23 10.08
CA TYR A 356 -18.40 -3.67 11.44
C TYR A 356 -18.93 -5.10 11.44
N THR A 357 -18.74 -5.80 12.56
CA THR A 357 -19.43 -7.06 12.83
C THR A 357 -20.64 -6.77 13.69
N PHE A 358 -21.80 -7.24 13.23
CA PHE A 358 -23.06 -7.18 13.95
C PHE A 358 -23.43 -8.58 14.43
N THR A 359 -23.92 -8.66 15.66
CA THR A 359 -24.27 -9.92 16.31
C THR A 359 -25.78 -9.96 16.56
N TRP A 360 -26.42 -11.06 16.20
CA TRP A 360 -27.83 -11.32 16.50
C TRP A 360 -27.97 -12.59 17.32
N ASP A 361 -28.64 -12.47 18.46
CA ASP A 361 -29.03 -13.60 19.27
C ASP A 361 -30.05 -14.48 18.55
N LEU A 362 -29.78 -15.78 18.50
CA LEU A 362 -30.62 -16.77 17.85
C LEU A 362 -31.39 -17.61 18.87
N TRP A 363 -31.86 -17.01 19.97
CA TRP A 363 -32.57 -17.73 21.05
C TRP A 363 -33.74 -18.57 20.56
N SER A 364 -34.51 -18.05 19.60
CA SER A 364 -35.63 -18.79 19.01
C SER A 364 -35.21 -19.85 18.01
N TYR A 365 -33.93 -19.92 17.64
CA TYR A 365 -33.33 -20.83 16.66
C TYR A 365 -32.14 -21.59 17.28
N SER A 366 -32.35 -22.17 18.47
CA SER A 366 -31.30 -22.67 19.37
C SER A 366 -30.35 -23.72 18.80
N ASP A 367 -30.77 -24.46 17.77
CA ASP A 367 -29.94 -25.52 17.16
C ASP A 367 -29.11 -25.02 15.97
N THR A 368 -29.09 -23.70 15.72
CA THR A 368 -28.39 -23.13 14.58
C THR A 368 -26.89 -23.27 14.72
N SER A 369 -26.26 -24.00 13.80
CA SER A 369 -24.80 -24.06 13.67
C SER A 369 -24.28 -23.36 12.41
N LYS A 370 -25.18 -23.02 11.48
CA LYS A 370 -24.85 -22.39 10.19
C LYS A 370 -25.96 -21.45 9.73
N ILE A 371 -25.57 -20.33 9.14
CA ILE A 371 -26.48 -19.42 8.43
C ILE A 371 -26.15 -19.32 6.95
N SER A 372 -27.15 -19.05 6.12
CA SER A 372 -26.98 -18.80 4.69
C SER A 372 -28.04 -17.84 4.15
N ASN A 373 -27.98 -17.53 2.85
CA ASN A 373 -28.94 -16.65 2.18
C ASN A 373 -29.09 -15.27 2.88
N ILE A 374 -27.98 -14.69 3.34
CA ILE A 374 -28.00 -13.40 4.02
C ILE A 374 -28.40 -12.31 3.02
N THR A 375 -29.38 -11.49 3.38
CA THR A 375 -29.92 -10.42 2.53
C THR A 375 -30.07 -9.13 3.30
N ILE A 376 -29.49 -8.04 2.79
CA ILE A 376 -29.79 -6.68 3.23
C ILE A 376 -31.12 -6.25 2.62
N ASP A 377 -32.11 -5.97 3.45
CA ASP A 377 -33.49 -5.73 3.02
C ASP A 377 -33.79 -4.23 2.94
N LYS A 378 -33.22 -3.44 3.87
CA LYS A 378 -33.43 -1.99 3.94
C LYS A 378 -32.26 -1.30 4.64
N VAL A 379 -31.92 -0.09 4.22
CA VAL A 379 -30.84 0.73 4.81
C VAL A 379 -31.32 2.17 4.93
N ALA A 380 -31.15 2.77 6.10
CA ALA A 380 -31.42 4.18 6.36
C ALA A 380 -30.10 4.95 6.53
N PHE A 381 -30.01 6.12 5.90
CA PHE A 381 -28.84 6.98 5.91
C PHE A 381 -29.04 8.19 6.82
N SER A 382 -27.93 8.80 7.24
CA SER A 382 -27.92 9.99 8.10
C SER A 382 -28.58 11.23 7.47
N ASP A 383 -28.72 11.26 6.15
CA ASP A 383 -29.40 12.34 5.41
C ASP A 383 -30.93 12.12 5.29
N GLY A 384 -31.47 11.09 5.96
CA GLY A 384 -32.89 10.75 5.94
C GLY A 384 -33.32 9.90 4.74
N SER A 385 -32.44 9.64 3.77
CA SER A 385 -32.77 8.76 2.63
C SER A 385 -32.80 7.29 3.06
N VAL A 386 -33.61 6.49 2.34
CA VAL A 386 -33.77 5.05 2.62
C VAL A 386 -33.62 4.25 1.33
N TRP A 387 -32.70 3.30 1.34
CA TRP A 387 -32.60 2.27 0.32
C TRP A 387 -33.46 1.06 0.70
N LYS A 388 -34.18 0.49 -0.26
CA LYS A 388 -34.97 -0.74 -0.09
C LYS A 388 -34.59 -1.72 -1.18
N ARG A 389 -34.43 -2.99 -0.81
CA ARG A 389 -34.24 -4.08 -1.76
C ARG A 389 -35.42 -4.11 -2.73
N LYS A 390 -35.16 -4.10 -4.03
CA LYS A 390 -36.17 -4.38 -5.05
C LYS A 390 -36.49 -5.87 -4.99
N LYS A 391 -37.78 -6.20 -4.89
CA LYS A 391 -38.28 -7.58 -4.89
C LYS A 391 -38.12 -8.22 -6.26
#